data_AF-A0A927EWV7-F1
#
_entry.id   AF-A0A927EWV7-F1
#
_cell.length_a   1.000
_cell.length_b   1.000
_cell.length_c   1.000
_cell.angle_alpha   90.00
_cell.angle_beta   90.00
_cell.angle_gamma   90.00
#
_symmetry.space_group_name_H-M   'P 1'
#
loop_
_entity.id
_entity.type
_entity.pdbx_description
1 polymer ?
#
loop_
_entity_poly.entity_id
_entity_poly.type
_entity_poly.pdbx_seq_one_letter_code
_entity_poly.pdbx_strand_id
1 'polypeptide(L)'
;MLGRPSAPVVRGCHGPTRPHAARHVPGGRAATHRVRRRAGLPGPPDAPHAGRVPRSGRSPRTIGARRGTGGVMTRTEQDAVDGAHGGGRGRGGTGGITRDLGAFTAADVEKQRGVRQMKAIATGALVLAAVVYGLATWAEHAGAGPWAGYVAAAAEAGMVGALADWFAVTALFKRPMGLPIPHTAIIRTKKDQLGQNLGDFVGDNFLSDDVVRSRLRAVGIGSRLGGWLAEPEHADRVTAELAAAVRGALTVLRDADVQAVVGEAINRRADAREIAPGLGRLLERVVDDHGHRRALDLVCVRAHDWLVNHREQVMEAVAGGAPGWTPRFVDHRIGERVYKELLRFAAEVRDVPDHPARVAVDRFLGDFARDLRDDPETRARVERLKSEVLARDEVQELIASAWSSVRAMIVAAAEDERSALRLRARSSLLSLGRRLAADGRLQHKVDDWVEGAASYVVTTYRHEITSLITETVAGWDADQTARKIEANIGRDLQFIRINGTVVGALAGLAIHTATRVLGG
;
A
#
# COMPACT_ATOMS: atom_id res chain seq x y z
N MET A 1 -37.93 -1.80 41.17
CA MET A 1 -39.36 -2.00 41.46
C MET A 1 -40.14 -0.92 40.75
N LEU A 2 -41.28 -1.26 40.11
CA LEU A 2 -42.38 -0.36 39.65
C LEU A 2 -41.99 0.75 38.65
N GLY A 3 -42.74 1.03 37.57
CA GLY A 3 -43.89 0.34 36.99
C GLY A 3 -44.40 1.07 35.73
N ARG A 4 -44.62 0.32 34.64
CA ARG A 4 -45.45 0.67 33.46
C ARG A 4 -46.95 0.54 33.82
N PRO A 5 -47.98 0.96 33.03
CA PRO A 5 -48.15 0.85 31.56
C PRO A 5 -48.33 2.23 30.88
N SER A 6 -48.92 2.48 29.70
CA SER A 6 -49.80 1.79 28.72
C SER A 6 -49.57 2.39 27.31
N ALA A 7 -50.33 2.18 26.23
CA ALA A 7 -50.98 1.03 25.54
C ALA A 7 -51.79 1.61 24.32
N PRO A 8 -52.25 0.82 23.31
CA PRO A 8 -52.18 1.27 21.90
C PRO A 8 -53.47 1.18 21.02
N VAL A 9 -53.44 1.75 19.80
CA VAL A 9 -54.41 1.59 18.66
C VAL A 9 -53.69 1.89 17.32
N VAL A 10 -54.08 1.46 16.10
CA VAL A 10 -54.18 0.10 15.50
C VAL A 10 -54.41 0.20 13.96
N ARG A 11 -53.69 -0.63 13.16
CA ARG A 11 -53.95 -1.18 11.79
C ARG A 11 -54.31 -0.33 10.53
N GLY A 12 -53.84 -0.84 9.37
CA GLY A 12 -54.42 -0.66 8.01
C GLY A 12 -53.38 -0.42 6.91
N CYS A 13 -52.62 -1.39 6.38
CA CYS A 13 -52.97 -2.46 5.42
C CYS A 13 -53.66 -2.02 4.10
N HIS A 14 -52.89 -1.93 3.00
CA HIS A 14 -53.19 -2.65 1.74
C HIS A 14 -52.00 -2.66 0.75
N GLY A 15 -52.00 -3.65 -0.15
CA GLY A 15 -50.90 -4.00 -1.07
C GLY A 15 -51.04 -3.47 -2.52
N PRO A 16 -50.30 -4.04 -3.48
CA PRO A 16 -49.78 -3.31 -4.64
C PRO A 16 -50.55 -3.48 -5.96
N THR A 17 -50.34 -2.56 -6.92
CA THR A 17 -50.81 -2.68 -8.31
C THR A 17 -49.80 -2.19 -9.38
N ARG A 18 -49.68 -3.04 -10.41
CA ARG A 18 -49.19 -2.87 -11.81
C ARG A 18 -49.98 -3.94 -12.62
N PRO A 19 -50.01 -3.99 -13.98
CA PRO A 19 -49.25 -3.28 -15.02
C PRO A 19 -50.13 -2.76 -16.21
N HIS A 20 -49.59 -2.74 -17.45
CA HIS A 20 -50.18 -2.42 -18.79
C HIS A 20 -50.23 -0.93 -19.24
N ALA A 21 -50.01 -0.55 -20.51
CA ALA A 21 -49.55 -1.30 -21.72
C ALA A 21 -48.95 -0.40 -22.85
N ALA A 22 -48.06 -1.01 -23.65
CA ALA A 22 -47.75 -0.89 -25.09
C ALA A 22 -47.99 0.40 -25.95
N ARG A 23 -47.02 0.70 -26.85
CA ARG A 23 -47.28 1.07 -28.27
C ARG A 23 -46.09 0.86 -29.23
N HIS A 24 -46.39 0.79 -30.54
CA HIS A 24 -45.60 0.13 -31.60
C HIS A 24 -45.95 0.66 -33.02
N VAL A 25 -45.22 0.47 -34.13
CA VAL A 25 -43.93 -0.24 -34.38
C VAL A 25 -42.86 0.59 -35.16
N PRO A 26 -42.92 0.86 -36.50
CA PRO A 26 -41.82 0.31 -37.34
C PRO A 26 -41.04 1.23 -38.30
N GLY A 27 -39.83 0.76 -38.67
CA GLY A 27 -39.22 0.89 -40.01
C GLY A 27 -38.01 1.83 -40.13
N GLY A 28 -36.92 1.53 -40.88
CA GLY A 28 -36.50 0.27 -41.50
C GLY A 28 -35.60 0.43 -42.75
N ARG A 29 -34.41 -0.23 -42.78
CA ARG A 29 -33.51 -0.49 -43.95
C ARG A 29 -32.86 0.78 -44.58
N ALA A 30 -31.72 0.76 -45.31
CA ALA A 30 -30.79 -0.32 -45.70
C ALA A 30 -29.33 0.19 -45.98
N ALA A 31 -28.41 -0.78 -46.08
CA ALA A 31 -27.03 -0.83 -46.57
C ALA A 31 -26.45 0.27 -47.52
N THR A 32 -25.12 0.46 -47.48
CA THR A 32 -24.19 -0.06 -48.54
C THR A 32 -22.69 0.18 -48.28
N HIS A 33 -21.84 -0.63 -48.93
CA HIS A 33 -20.37 -0.56 -48.96
C HIS A 33 -19.80 0.78 -49.46
N ARG A 34 -18.61 1.17 -48.96
CA ARG A 34 -17.50 1.54 -49.87
C ARG A 34 -16.09 1.39 -49.27
N VAL A 35 -15.26 0.61 -49.97
CA VAL A 35 -13.80 0.56 -49.80
C VAL A 35 -13.17 1.72 -50.58
N ARG A 36 -12.14 2.37 -50.03
CA ARG A 36 -11.17 3.14 -50.83
C ARG A 36 -9.76 3.17 -50.21
N ARG A 37 -8.79 2.62 -50.95
CA ARG A 37 -7.35 2.86 -50.80
C ARG A 37 -6.96 4.21 -51.42
N ARG A 38 -5.95 4.92 -50.88
CA ARG A 38 -4.68 5.28 -51.58
C ARG A 38 -3.80 6.28 -50.80
N ALA A 39 -2.48 6.05 -50.90
CA ALA A 39 -1.35 7.01 -50.83
C ALA A 39 -1.17 7.90 -49.56
N GLY A 40 0.04 8.35 -49.18
CA GLY A 40 1.38 8.00 -49.68
C GLY A 40 2.39 9.16 -49.68
N LEU A 41 3.26 9.23 -48.66
CA LEU A 41 4.49 10.07 -48.54
C LEU A 41 4.30 11.61 -48.53
N PRO A 42 5.34 12.43 -48.19
CA PRO A 42 6.65 12.14 -47.58
C PRO A 42 6.90 12.89 -46.23
N GLY A 43 8.07 12.66 -45.61
CA GLY A 43 8.58 13.48 -44.48
C GLY A 43 9.71 14.45 -44.89
N PRO A 44 10.09 15.45 -44.05
CA PRO A 44 11.19 16.39 -44.29
C PRO A 44 12.30 16.29 -43.18
N PRO A 45 13.40 17.09 -43.18
CA PRO A 45 14.68 16.62 -43.72
C PRO A 45 15.93 16.80 -42.79
N ASP A 46 17.11 16.42 -43.29
CA ASP A 46 18.40 16.40 -42.59
C ASP A 46 19.17 17.73 -42.46
N ALA A 47 19.91 17.83 -41.33
CA ALA A 47 21.22 18.49 -41.13
C ALA A 47 21.37 20.03 -41.31
N PRO A 48 22.46 20.67 -40.79
CA PRO A 48 23.83 20.49 -41.31
C PRO A 48 24.96 20.29 -40.26
N HIS A 49 26.17 20.04 -40.77
CA HIS A 49 27.42 19.70 -40.06
C HIS A 49 28.21 20.89 -39.47
N ALA A 50 28.96 20.62 -38.38
CA ALA A 50 30.37 20.99 -38.12
C ALA A 50 30.78 20.47 -36.73
N GLY A 51 32.03 20.10 -36.37
CA GLY A 51 33.32 19.95 -37.06
C GLY A 51 34.30 19.21 -36.12
N ARG A 52 35.40 18.62 -36.61
CA ARG A 52 36.18 17.61 -35.86
C ARG A 52 37.64 18.04 -35.54
N VAL A 53 38.00 18.11 -34.24
CA VAL A 53 39.37 17.96 -33.62
C VAL A 53 40.45 19.02 -34.10
N PRO A 54 41.69 19.18 -33.51
CA PRO A 54 42.40 18.35 -32.52
C PRO A 54 43.26 18.99 -31.38
N ARG A 55 43.52 18.14 -30.37
CA ARG A 55 44.76 17.92 -29.58
C ARG A 55 45.63 19.10 -29.06
N SER A 56 45.73 19.18 -27.72
CA SER A 56 46.98 19.15 -26.92
C SER A 56 46.60 18.93 -25.43
N GLY A 57 47.42 18.45 -24.48
CA GLY A 57 48.78 17.92 -24.55
C GLY A 57 49.64 18.35 -23.35
N ARG A 58 49.60 17.63 -22.21
CA ARG A 58 50.69 17.56 -21.18
C ARG A 58 50.39 16.62 -20.00
N SER A 59 51.34 15.72 -19.73
CA SER A 59 51.75 15.23 -18.39
C SER A 59 53.03 16.02 -18.00
N PRO A 60 53.73 15.85 -16.83
CA PRO A 60 53.71 14.70 -15.90
C PRO A 60 53.94 14.98 -14.38
N ARG A 61 53.93 13.89 -13.57
CA ARG A 61 54.75 13.67 -12.32
C ARG A 61 54.43 14.54 -11.08
N THR A 62 54.77 14.22 -9.82
CA THR A 62 55.53 13.09 -9.19
C THR A 62 55.18 12.93 -7.69
N ILE A 63 55.28 11.69 -7.16
CA ILE A 63 55.84 11.25 -5.85
C ILE A 63 55.50 12.01 -4.54
N GLY A 64 55.06 11.24 -3.52
CA GLY A 64 55.22 11.58 -2.10
C GLY A 64 55.07 10.34 -1.20
N ALA A 65 56.18 9.81 -0.66
CA ALA A 65 56.19 8.58 0.15
C ALA A 65 56.94 8.75 1.49
N ARG A 66 56.38 8.17 2.56
CA ARG A 66 57.01 7.85 3.86
C ARG A 66 56.29 6.58 4.38
N ARG A 67 56.92 5.42 4.67
CA ARG A 67 57.95 5.09 5.69
C ARG A 67 57.56 5.57 7.10
N GLY A 68 57.49 4.77 8.16
CA GLY A 68 57.60 3.31 8.39
C GLY A 68 56.83 2.99 9.70
N THR A 69 57.04 1.94 10.50
CA THR A 69 58.11 0.92 10.63
C THR A 69 57.64 -0.17 11.63
N GLY A 70 58.11 -1.42 11.47
CA GLY A 70 58.03 -2.48 12.49
C GLY A 70 56.82 -3.43 12.35
N GLY A 71 56.94 -4.76 12.19
CA GLY A 71 58.14 -5.58 12.05
C GLY A 71 58.53 -6.32 13.33
N VAL A 72 58.33 -7.65 13.35
CA VAL A 72 59.18 -8.73 13.93
C VAL A 72 58.41 -10.06 13.79
N MET A 73 59.04 -11.01 13.07
CA MET A 73 59.17 -12.48 13.31
C MET A 73 58.06 -13.27 14.06
N THR A 74 57.74 -14.53 13.76
CA THR A 74 58.42 -15.56 12.93
C THR A 74 57.52 -16.80 12.73
N ARG A 75 57.72 -17.53 11.60
CA ARG A 75 57.66 -19.01 11.44
C ARG A 75 56.32 -19.71 11.80
N THR A 76 55.84 -20.75 11.14
CA THR A 76 56.45 -22.01 10.64
C THR A 76 55.47 -22.53 9.57
N GLU A 77 55.87 -22.83 8.33
CA GLU A 77 56.12 -24.21 7.83
C GLU A 77 54.91 -25.16 8.12
N GLN A 78 54.25 -25.84 7.15
CA GLN A 78 54.74 -26.34 5.86
C GLN A 78 53.66 -26.69 4.81
N ASP A 79 54.11 -26.67 3.55
CA ASP A 79 53.82 -27.55 2.41
C ASP A 79 52.42 -27.68 1.77
N ALA A 80 52.43 -27.43 0.45
CA ALA A 80 51.37 -27.67 -0.51
C ALA A 80 51.61 -28.97 -1.30
N VAL A 81 50.55 -29.56 -1.86
CA VAL A 81 50.64 -30.43 -3.06
C VAL A 81 49.45 -30.18 -3.99
N ASP A 82 49.80 -29.87 -5.24
CA ASP A 82 49.12 -30.01 -6.54
C ASP A 82 47.62 -29.75 -6.72
N GLY A 83 47.38 -28.73 -7.54
CA GLY A 83 46.10 -28.51 -8.20
C GLY A 83 45.86 -29.33 -9.47
N ALA A 84 44.66 -29.17 -10.03
CA ALA A 84 44.33 -29.48 -11.41
C ALA A 84 43.42 -28.38 -11.97
N HIS A 85 43.63 -28.00 -13.22
CA HIS A 85 42.91 -26.89 -13.88
C HIS A 85 41.47 -27.24 -14.28
N GLY A 86 40.59 -26.23 -14.23
CA GLY A 86 39.23 -26.31 -14.79
C GLY A 86 38.57 -24.92 -14.88
N GLY A 87 38.90 -24.15 -15.92
CA GLY A 87 38.39 -22.78 -16.08
C GLY A 87 36.90 -22.74 -16.47
N GLY A 88 36.08 -22.07 -15.65
CA GLY A 88 34.66 -21.84 -15.91
C GLY A 88 34.27 -20.38 -15.63
N ARG A 89 33.68 -19.70 -16.62
CA ARG A 89 33.39 -18.25 -16.59
C ARG A 89 32.39 -17.89 -15.48
N GLY A 90 32.81 -17.03 -14.55
CA GLY A 90 31.91 -16.41 -13.57
C GLY A 90 30.91 -15.46 -14.23
N ARG A 91 29.68 -15.92 -14.47
CA ARG A 91 28.52 -15.05 -14.64
C ARG A 91 27.96 -14.76 -13.25
N GLY A 92 28.05 -13.50 -12.82
CA GLY A 92 27.41 -13.04 -11.58
C GLY A 92 25.88 -13.08 -11.72
N GLY A 93 25.29 -14.21 -11.32
CA GLY A 93 23.86 -14.29 -11.04
C GLY A 93 23.60 -13.74 -9.65
N THR A 94 22.75 -12.73 -9.53
CA THR A 94 22.22 -12.27 -8.24
C THR A 94 21.53 -13.43 -7.54
N GLY A 95 22.16 -13.94 -6.48
CA GLY A 95 21.59 -14.99 -5.63
C GLY A 95 20.38 -14.48 -4.87
N GLY A 96 19.21 -14.51 -5.51
CA GLY A 96 17.94 -14.34 -4.82
C GLY A 96 17.83 -15.40 -3.73
N ILE A 97 17.46 -14.99 -2.52
CA ILE A 97 17.25 -15.90 -1.39
C ILE A 97 15.90 -16.61 -1.58
N THR A 98 15.81 -17.46 -2.61
CA THR A 98 14.82 -18.53 -2.67
C THR A 98 15.24 -19.57 -1.65
N ARG A 99 14.92 -19.29 -0.38
CA ARG A 99 14.99 -20.27 0.69
C ARG A 99 14.08 -21.40 0.27
N ASP A 100 14.65 -22.56 -0.05
CA ASP A 100 13.90 -23.70 -0.56
C ASP A 100 12.93 -24.19 0.52
N LEU A 101 11.68 -23.74 0.43
CA LEU A 101 10.58 -24.14 1.33
C LEU A 101 10.28 -25.66 1.19
N GLY A 102 10.77 -26.29 0.12
CA GLY A 102 10.78 -27.74 -0.08
C GLY A 102 11.81 -28.48 0.77
N ALA A 103 12.87 -27.83 1.27
CA ALA A 103 13.93 -28.48 2.04
C ALA A 103 13.41 -29.23 3.29
N PHE A 104 14.00 -30.40 3.56
CA PHE A 104 13.68 -31.20 4.75
C PHE A 104 14.36 -30.61 5.99
N THR A 105 13.58 -30.38 7.03
CA THR A 105 14.10 -29.98 8.35
C THR A 105 14.65 -31.18 9.11
N ALA A 106 15.44 -30.95 10.17
CA ALA A 106 15.92 -32.02 11.04
C ALA A 106 14.75 -32.85 11.64
N ALA A 107 13.65 -32.19 11.99
CA ALA A 107 12.43 -32.84 12.47
C ALA A 107 11.77 -33.74 11.41
N ASP A 108 11.81 -33.36 10.13
CA ASP A 108 11.30 -34.21 9.04
C ASP A 108 12.15 -35.48 8.85
N VAL A 109 13.48 -35.37 9.02
CA VAL A 109 14.39 -36.52 8.96
C VAL A 109 14.13 -37.50 10.10
N GLU A 110 13.87 -37.00 11.31
CA GLU A 110 13.50 -37.83 12.46
C GLU A 110 12.16 -38.56 12.25
N LYS A 111 11.13 -37.85 11.77
CA LYS A 111 9.85 -38.44 11.38
C LYS A 111 10.03 -39.54 10.32
N GLN A 112 10.87 -39.31 9.29
CA GLN A 112 11.19 -40.33 8.29
C GLN A 112 11.84 -41.59 8.90
N ARG A 113 12.68 -41.47 9.94
CA ARG A 113 13.23 -42.63 10.66
C ARG A 113 12.12 -43.44 11.34
N GLY A 114 11.19 -42.78 12.03
CA GLY A 114 10.02 -43.42 12.64
C GLY A 114 9.15 -44.16 11.63
N VAL A 115 8.89 -43.56 10.46
CA VAL A 115 8.16 -44.22 9.36
C VAL A 115 8.91 -45.45 8.83
N ARG A 116 10.25 -45.40 8.70
CA ARG A 116 11.07 -46.55 8.27
C ARG A 116 11.01 -47.70 9.27
N GLN A 117 11.14 -47.41 10.57
CA GLN A 117 11.02 -48.42 11.63
C GLN A 117 9.65 -49.08 11.62
N MET A 118 8.56 -48.30 11.55
CA MET A 118 7.21 -48.88 11.54
C MET A 118 6.93 -49.68 10.27
N LYS A 119 7.48 -49.28 9.11
CA LYS A 119 7.42 -50.10 7.88
C LYS A 119 8.16 -51.43 8.01
N ALA A 120 9.28 -51.46 8.75
CA ALA A 120 9.99 -52.71 9.04
C ALA A 120 9.15 -53.62 9.94
N ILE A 121 8.52 -53.08 10.99
CA ILE A 121 7.61 -53.83 11.88
C ILE A 121 6.42 -54.40 11.09
N ALA A 122 5.70 -53.57 10.32
CA ALA A 122 4.54 -54.02 9.55
C ALA A 122 4.88 -55.01 8.44
N THR A 123 6.10 -54.94 7.88
CA THR A 123 6.59 -55.93 6.90
C THR A 123 7.05 -57.21 7.59
N GLY A 124 7.64 -57.12 8.78
CA GLY A 124 7.96 -58.27 9.63
C GLY A 124 6.71 -59.04 10.06
N ALA A 125 5.62 -58.34 10.39
CA ALA A 125 4.31 -58.96 10.67
C ALA A 125 3.75 -59.73 9.46
N LEU A 126 3.85 -59.17 8.25
CA LEU A 126 3.48 -59.88 7.02
C LEU A 126 4.34 -61.14 6.78
N VAL A 127 5.66 -61.03 6.95
CA VAL A 127 6.57 -62.18 6.81
C VAL A 127 6.27 -63.26 7.86
N LEU A 128 6.00 -62.85 9.11
CA LEU A 128 5.59 -63.78 10.17
C LEU A 128 4.29 -64.50 9.80
N ALA A 129 3.27 -63.79 9.31
CA ALA A 129 2.02 -64.40 8.85
C ALA A 129 2.27 -65.40 7.70
N ALA A 130 3.12 -65.07 6.73
CA ALA A 130 3.49 -65.98 5.64
C ALA A 130 4.24 -67.24 6.12
N VAL A 131 5.13 -67.10 7.12
CA VAL A 131 5.83 -68.22 7.75
C VAL A 131 4.88 -69.11 8.55
N VAL A 132 3.98 -68.51 9.34
CA VAL A 132 2.95 -69.24 10.10
C VAL A 132 2.01 -69.99 9.15
N TYR A 133 1.60 -69.36 8.04
CA TYR A 133 0.82 -70.03 7.00
C TYR A 133 1.57 -71.25 6.43
N GLY A 134 2.80 -71.07 5.95
CA GLY A 134 3.59 -72.17 5.39
C GLY A 134 3.83 -73.33 6.37
N LEU A 135 4.11 -73.03 7.65
CA LEU A 135 4.28 -74.04 8.68
C LEU A 135 2.97 -74.74 9.06
N ALA A 136 1.86 -74.01 9.14
CA ALA A 136 0.56 -74.58 9.45
C ALA A 136 0.06 -75.47 8.31
N THR A 137 0.18 -75.03 7.06
CA THR A 137 -0.13 -75.85 5.87
C THR A 137 0.76 -77.09 5.79
N TRP A 138 2.07 -76.98 6.09
CA TRP A 138 2.95 -78.14 6.15
C TRP A 138 2.55 -79.12 7.26
N ALA A 139 2.20 -78.63 8.46
CA ALA A 139 1.74 -79.44 9.57
C ALA A 139 0.40 -80.14 9.27
N GLU A 140 -0.52 -79.48 8.56
CA GLU A 140 -1.78 -80.08 8.11
C GLU A 140 -1.51 -81.26 7.15
N HIS A 141 -0.62 -81.08 6.16
CA HIS A 141 -0.21 -82.15 5.25
C HIS A 141 0.57 -83.28 5.95
N ALA A 142 1.30 -82.97 7.02
CA ALA A 142 2.00 -83.95 7.86
C ALA A 142 1.08 -84.69 8.87
N GLY A 143 -0.23 -84.39 8.88
CA GLY A 143 -1.21 -85.07 9.73
C GLY A 143 -1.29 -84.56 11.17
N ALA A 144 -0.83 -83.33 11.45
CA ALA A 144 -0.80 -82.76 12.82
C ALA A 144 -2.17 -82.51 13.46
N GLY A 145 -3.27 -82.69 12.72
CA GLY A 145 -4.65 -82.63 13.21
C GLY A 145 -5.40 -81.33 12.85
N PRO A 146 -6.71 -81.24 13.17
CA PRO A 146 -7.60 -80.22 12.61
C PRO A 146 -7.23 -78.77 12.94
N TRP A 147 -6.54 -78.54 14.07
CA TRP A 147 -6.11 -77.21 14.52
C TRP A 147 -5.17 -76.52 13.51
N ALA A 148 -4.40 -77.28 12.73
CA ALA A 148 -3.49 -76.75 11.74
C ALA A 148 -4.24 -75.95 10.64
N GLY A 149 -5.38 -76.45 10.16
CA GLY A 149 -6.22 -75.77 9.16
C GLY A 149 -6.82 -74.45 9.65
N TYR A 150 -7.19 -74.36 10.94
CA TYR A 150 -7.64 -73.10 11.56
C TYR A 150 -6.52 -72.05 11.59
N VAL A 151 -5.29 -72.45 11.94
CA VAL A 151 -4.12 -71.56 11.95
C VAL A 151 -3.72 -71.17 10.53
N ALA A 152 -3.77 -72.11 9.56
CA ALA A 152 -3.50 -71.84 8.16
C ALA A 152 -4.49 -70.81 7.59
N ALA A 153 -5.80 -71.01 7.75
CA ALA A 153 -6.80 -70.07 7.24
C ALA A 153 -6.73 -68.68 7.91
N ALA A 154 -6.41 -68.62 9.20
CA ALA A 154 -6.15 -67.36 9.88
C ALA A 154 -4.88 -66.67 9.32
N ALA A 155 -3.78 -67.40 9.17
CA ALA A 155 -2.54 -66.85 8.64
C ALA A 155 -2.64 -66.41 7.17
N GLU A 156 -3.37 -67.15 6.34
CA GLU A 156 -3.69 -66.81 4.96
C GLU A 156 -4.48 -65.51 4.86
N ALA A 157 -5.62 -65.43 5.56
CA ALA A 157 -6.48 -64.25 5.52
C ALA A 157 -5.79 -63.01 6.14
N GLY A 158 -4.98 -63.20 7.18
CA GLY A 158 -4.14 -62.15 7.76
C GLY A 158 -3.06 -61.65 6.78
N MET A 159 -2.40 -62.57 6.06
CA MET A 159 -1.44 -62.24 5.01
C MET A 159 -2.12 -61.47 3.85
N VAL A 160 -3.30 -61.90 3.41
CA VAL A 160 -4.08 -61.23 2.35
C VAL A 160 -4.52 -59.82 2.79
N GLY A 161 -5.02 -59.65 4.01
CA GLY A 161 -5.37 -58.33 4.56
C GLY A 161 -4.16 -57.39 4.61
N ALA A 162 -3.03 -57.87 5.11
CA ALA A 162 -1.77 -57.13 5.19
C ALA A 162 -1.16 -56.76 3.82
N LEU A 163 -1.47 -57.52 2.77
CA LEU A 163 -1.12 -57.23 1.37
C LEU A 163 -2.07 -56.22 0.72
N ALA A 164 -3.37 -56.30 0.98
CA ALA A 164 -4.36 -55.35 0.49
C ALA A 164 -4.09 -53.94 1.03
N ASP A 165 -3.86 -53.81 2.34
CA ASP A 165 -3.51 -52.53 2.97
C ASP A 165 -2.15 -52.01 2.51
N TRP A 166 -1.18 -52.89 2.27
CA TRP A 166 0.11 -52.50 1.67
C TRP A 166 -0.09 -51.87 0.29
N PHE A 167 -0.92 -52.47 -0.56
CA PHE A 167 -1.22 -51.94 -1.88
C PHE A 167 -1.90 -50.57 -1.79
N ALA A 168 -2.95 -50.44 -0.96
CA ALA A 168 -3.70 -49.20 -0.78
C ALA A 168 -2.81 -48.05 -0.24
N VAL A 169 -2.05 -48.28 0.83
CA VAL A 169 -1.15 -47.27 1.42
C VAL A 169 -0.01 -46.93 0.46
N THR A 170 0.52 -47.89 -0.29
CA THR A 170 1.56 -47.60 -1.30
C THR A 170 0.98 -46.76 -2.44
N ALA A 171 -0.19 -47.12 -2.97
CA ALA A 171 -0.90 -46.42 -4.03
C ALA A 171 -1.32 -44.98 -3.65
N LEU A 172 -1.44 -44.66 -2.37
CA LEU A 172 -1.70 -43.29 -1.92
C LEU A 172 -0.53 -42.32 -2.23
N PHE A 173 0.72 -42.77 -2.05
CA PHE A 173 1.92 -41.92 -2.20
C PHE A 173 2.73 -42.19 -3.47
N LYS A 174 2.80 -43.45 -3.92
CA LYS A 174 3.75 -43.95 -4.93
C LYS A 174 3.06 -44.94 -5.88
N ARG A 175 3.77 -45.32 -6.94
CA ARG A 175 3.34 -46.41 -7.83
C ARG A 175 3.79 -47.75 -7.23
N PRO A 176 2.87 -48.70 -6.93
CA PRO A 176 3.26 -50.01 -6.41
C PRO A 176 4.12 -50.75 -7.44
N MET A 177 5.24 -51.32 -6.99
CA MET A 177 6.29 -51.94 -7.84
C MET A 177 6.81 -51.04 -8.99
N GLY A 178 6.59 -49.73 -8.94
CA GLY A 178 6.96 -48.78 -10.01
C GLY A 178 6.06 -48.81 -11.26
N LEU A 179 5.08 -49.72 -11.32
CA LEU A 179 4.24 -49.92 -12.51
C LEU A 179 3.26 -48.74 -12.72
N PRO A 180 2.99 -48.33 -13.98
CA PRO A 180 2.07 -47.23 -14.30
C PRO A 180 0.60 -47.67 -14.21
N ILE A 181 0.16 -48.12 -13.03
CA ILE A 181 -1.23 -48.48 -12.77
C ILE A 181 -2.08 -47.19 -12.65
N PRO A 182 -3.21 -47.06 -13.36
CA PRO A 182 -4.09 -45.89 -13.25
C PRO A 182 -4.61 -45.73 -11.82
N HIS A 183 -4.89 -44.48 -11.43
CA HIS A 183 -5.37 -44.11 -10.08
C HIS A 183 -4.39 -44.42 -8.92
N THR A 184 -3.09 -44.56 -9.19
CA THR A 184 -2.04 -44.67 -8.15
C THR A 184 -1.19 -43.40 -8.01
N ALA A 185 -0.43 -43.30 -6.91
CA ALA A 185 0.23 -42.10 -6.43
C ALA A 185 -0.73 -40.90 -6.28
N ILE A 186 -1.89 -41.12 -5.62
CA ILE A 186 -3.00 -40.15 -5.54
C ILE A 186 -2.54 -38.79 -4.99
N ILE A 187 -1.77 -38.75 -3.91
CA ILE A 187 -1.31 -37.48 -3.30
C ILE A 187 -0.37 -36.72 -4.25
N ARG A 188 0.50 -37.44 -4.98
CA ARG A 188 1.41 -36.84 -5.96
C ARG A 188 0.66 -36.29 -7.18
N THR A 189 -0.33 -37.03 -7.67
CA THR A 189 -1.08 -36.67 -8.88
C THR A 189 -2.18 -35.63 -8.64
N LYS A 190 -2.75 -35.57 -7.42
CA LYS A 190 -3.78 -34.60 -7.02
C LYS A 190 -3.25 -33.43 -6.17
N LYS A 191 -1.94 -33.19 -6.12
CA LYS A 191 -1.34 -32.09 -5.34
C LYS A 191 -2.04 -30.75 -5.57
N ASP A 192 -2.28 -30.39 -6.82
CA ASP A 192 -2.81 -29.06 -7.17
C ASP A 192 -4.30 -28.95 -6.80
N GLN A 193 -5.08 -30.03 -6.95
CA GLN A 193 -6.46 -30.11 -6.48
C GLN A 193 -6.54 -30.06 -4.94
N LEU A 194 -5.58 -30.65 -4.22
CA LEU A 194 -5.47 -30.51 -2.77
C LEU A 194 -5.10 -29.08 -2.37
N GLY A 195 -4.26 -28.40 -3.15
CA GLY A 195 -3.92 -26.98 -2.97
C GLY A 195 -5.11 -26.05 -3.15
N GLN A 196 -5.90 -26.25 -4.22
CA GLN A 196 -7.15 -25.53 -4.48
C GLN A 196 -8.14 -25.71 -3.33
N ASN A 197 -8.46 -26.97 -2.99
CA ASN A 197 -9.39 -27.27 -1.89
C ASN A 197 -8.92 -26.70 -0.54
N LEU A 198 -7.61 -26.64 -0.28
CA LEU A 198 -7.05 -26.01 0.92
C LEU A 198 -7.17 -24.48 0.88
N GLY A 199 -6.93 -23.85 -0.28
CA GLY A 199 -7.15 -22.44 -0.50
C GLY A 199 -8.61 -22.04 -0.25
N ASP A 200 -9.56 -22.76 -0.87
CA ASP A 200 -10.99 -22.55 -0.69
C ASP A 200 -11.41 -22.75 0.79
N PHE A 201 -10.96 -23.83 1.42
CA PHE A 201 -11.24 -24.12 2.82
C PHE A 201 -10.74 -23.00 3.75
N VAL A 202 -9.51 -22.48 3.54
CA VAL A 202 -8.98 -21.34 4.30
C VAL A 202 -9.80 -20.07 4.03
N GLY A 203 -10.16 -19.84 2.77
CA GLY A 203 -11.03 -18.73 2.37
C GLY A 203 -12.38 -18.72 3.06
N ASP A 204 -13.07 -19.86 3.12
CA ASP A 204 -14.42 -19.95 3.69
C ASP A 204 -14.42 -19.98 5.23
N ASN A 205 -13.48 -20.72 5.83
CA ASN A 205 -13.53 -21.03 7.26
C ASN A 205 -12.70 -20.07 8.13
N PHE A 206 -11.68 -19.43 7.56
CA PHE A 206 -10.77 -18.53 8.31
C PHE A 206 -10.79 -17.08 7.80
N LEU A 207 -11.16 -16.86 6.54
CA LEU A 207 -11.28 -15.53 5.91
C LEU A 207 -12.75 -15.15 5.63
N SER A 208 -13.68 -15.61 6.46
CA SER A 208 -15.06 -15.11 6.47
C SER A 208 -15.19 -13.89 7.39
N ASP A 209 -16.05 -12.95 7.01
CA ASP A 209 -16.26 -11.70 7.75
C ASP A 209 -16.63 -11.94 9.21
N ASP A 210 -17.60 -12.83 9.46
CA ASP A 210 -18.07 -13.16 10.81
C ASP A 210 -16.97 -13.77 11.71
N VAL A 211 -16.09 -14.60 11.15
CA VAL A 211 -14.97 -15.20 11.90
C VAL A 211 -13.95 -14.13 12.25
N VAL A 212 -13.57 -13.27 11.29
CA VAL A 212 -12.60 -12.19 11.55
C VAL A 212 -13.18 -11.17 12.54
N ARG A 213 -14.43 -10.73 12.32
CA ARG A 213 -15.21 -9.84 13.19
C ARG A 213 -15.27 -10.36 14.63
N SER A 214 -15.71 -11.61 14.82
CA SER A 214 -15.82 -12.21 16.16
C SER A 214 -14.47 -12.38 16.85
N ARG A 215 -13.40 -12.72 16.11
CA ARG A 215 -12.05 -12.84 16.67
C ARG A 215 -11.45 -11.50 17.08
N LEU A 216 -11.64 -10.43 16.28
CA LEU A 216 -11.17 -9.08 16.64
C LEU A 216 -11.87 -8.55 17.89
N ARG A 217 -13.20 -8.72 17.99
CA ARG A 217 -13.97 -8.39 19.19
C ARG A 217 -13.49 -9.12 20.45
N ALA A 218 -13.19 -10.42 20.33
CA ALA A 218 -12.66 -11.22 21.44
C ALA A 218 -11.25 -10.80 21.89
N VAL A 219 -10.49 -10.09 21.05
CA VAL A 219 -9.18 -9.54 21.40
C VAL A 219 -9.32 -8.21 22.17
N GLY A 220 -10.32 -7.37 21.86
CA GLY A 220 -10.54 -6.08 22.52
C GLY A 220 -9.41 -5.09 22.22
N ILE A 221 -9.19 -4.82 20.93
CA ILE A 221 -8.01 -4.15 20.39
C ILE A 221 -7.87 -2.73 20.92
N GLY A 222 -8.96 -1.98 21.03
CA GLY A 222 -8.97 -0.63 21.60
C GLY A 222 -8.36 -0.58 23.00
N SER A 223 -8.75 -1.51 23.88
CA SER A 223 -8.22 -1.57 25.26
C SER A 223 -6.72 -1.89 25.30
N ARG A 224 -6.26 -2.86 24.49
CA ARG A 224 -4.85 -3.27 24.44
C ARG A 224 -3.96 -2.20 23.81
N LEU A 225 -4.41 -1.58 22.71
CA LEU A 225 -3.72 -0.44 22.09
C LEU A 225 -3.65 0.75 23.04
N GLY A 226 -4.72 1.03 23.80
CA GLY A 226 -4.74 2.08 24.81
C GLY A 226 -3.69 1.86 25.90
N GLY A 227 -3.66 0.66 26.49
CA GLY A 227 -2.64 0.28 27.48
C GLY A 227 -1.22 0.38 26.91
N TRP A 228 -0.99 -0.23 25.75
CA TRP A 228 0.31 -0.23 25.07
C TRP A 228 0.80 1.19 24.73
N LEU A 229 -0.07 2.08 24.22
CA LEU A 229 0.27 3.49 23.95
C LEU A 229 0.44 4.35 25.21
N ALA A 230 -0.07 3.92 26.36
CA ALA A 230 0.10 4.63 27.63
C ALA A 230 1.50 4.42 28.24
N GLU A 231 2.24 3.40 27.80
CA GLU A 231 3.61 3.12 28.24
C GLU A 231 4.64 4.05 27.57
N PRO A 232 5.53 4.70 28.35
CA PRO A 232 6.52 5.65 27.81
C PRO A 232 7.43 5.09 26.72
N GLU A 233 7.89 3.84 26.85
CA GLU A 233 8.80 3.19 25.90
C GLU A 233 8.14 2.93 24.55
N HIS A 234 6.86 2.54 24.57
CA HIS A 234 6.08 2.27 23.37
C HIS A 234 5.70 3.57 22.65
N ALA A 235 5.31 4.61 23.39
CA ALA A 235 5.10 5.94 22.82
C ALA A 235 6.38 6.53 22.18
N ASP A 236 7.55 6.30 22.79
CA ASP A 236 8.85 6.67 22.19
C ASP A 236 9.12 5.91 20.90
N ARG A 237 8.94 4.59 20.91
CA ARG A 237 9.15 3.75 19.72
C ARG A 237 8.23 4.15 18.57
N VAL A 238 6.93 4.35 18.82
CA VAL A 238 5.98 4.86 17.82
C VAL A 238 6.41 6.24 17.30
N THR A 239 6.85 7.15 18.18
CA THR A 239 7.32 8.48 17.77
C THR A 239 8.56 8.40 16.88
N ALA A 240 9.50 7.48 17.18
CA ALA A 240 10.71 7.25 16.39
C ALA A 240 10.39 6.64 15.01
N GLU A 241 9.54 5.61 14.95
CA GLU A 241 9.10 5.00 13.69
C GLU A 241 8.31 6.00 12.82
N LEU A 242 7.41 6.80 13.42
CA LEU A 242 6.70 7.87 12.70
C LEU A 242 7.66 8.94 12.18
N ALA A 243 8.67 9.35 12.96
CA ALA A 243 9.69 10.30 12.49
C ALA A 243 10.57 9.70 11.37
N ALA A 244 10.89 8.42 11.43
CA ALA A 244 11.59 7.72 10.35
C ALA A 244 10.73 7.60 9.08
N ALA A 245 9.44 7.26 9.22
CA ALA A 245 8.50 7.18 8.10
C ALA A 245 8.24 8.54 7.44
N VAL A 246 8.06 9.60 8.23
CA VAL A 246 7.90 10.97 7.72
C VAL A 246 9.16 11.42 6.97
N ARG A 247 10.36 11.17 7.51
CA ARG A 247 11.62 11.46 6.79
C ARG A 247 11.73 10.64 5.50
N GLY A 248 11.45 9.34 5.54
CA GLY A 248 11.48 8.48 4.35
C GLY A 248 10.50 8.92 3.26
N ALA A 249 9.26 9.27 3.64
CA ALA A 249 8.28 9.82 2.71
C ALA A 249 8.74 11.16 2.12
N LEU A 250 9.21 12.09 2.96
CA LEU A 250 9.66 13.41 2.52
C LEU A 250 10.95 13.37 1.69
N THR A 251 11.82 12.38 1.84
CA THR A 251 13.03 12.22 1.01
C THR A 251 12.77 11.50 -0.31
N VAL A 252 11.84 10.55 -0.35
CA VAL A 252 11.42 9.86 -1.59
C VAL A 252 10.57 10.76 -2.48
N LEU A 253 9.75 11.64 -1.90
CA LEU A 253 8.99 12.65 -2.64
C LEU A 253 9.93 13.72 -3.23
N ARG A 254 9.89 13.88 -4.55
CA ARG A 254 10.63 14.93 -5.28
C ARG A 254 9.91 16.26 -5.10
N ASP A 255 10.67 17.32 -4.79
CA ASP A 255 10.09 18.64 -4.53
C ASP A 255 9.24 19.15 -5.69
N ALA A 256 9.70 19.02 -6.92
CA ALA A 256 8.99 19.47 -8.12
C ALA A 256 7.59 18.82 -8.26
N ASP A 257 7.49 17.52 -7.96
CA ASP A 257 6.23 16.77 -8.08
C ASP A 257 5.23 17.23 -7.00
N VAL A 258 5.71 17.52 -5.77
CA VAL A 258 4.86 18.03 -4.68
C VAL A 258 4.53 19.51 -4.88
N GLN A 259 5.47 20.34 -5.37
CA GLN A 259 5.24 21.74 -5.71
C GLN A 259 4.16 21.90 -6.78
N ALA A 260 4.18 21.07 -7.83
CA ALA A 260 3.13 21.05 -8.84
C ALA A 260 1.75 20.69 -8.24
N VAL A 261 1.69 19.66 -7.37
CA VAL A 261 0.44 19.27 -6.70
C VAL A 261 -0.06 20.34 -5.72
N VAL A 262 0.85 21.01 -4.99
CA VAL A 262 0.50 22.09 -4.04
C VAL A 262 0.05 23.34 -4.78
N GLY A 263 0.73 23.74 -5.86
CA GLY A 263 0.33 24.86 -6.72
C GLY A 263 -1.04 24.61 -7.36
N GLU A 264 -1.26 23.44 -7.95
CA GLU A 264 -2.57 23.03 -8.49
C GLU A 264 -3.65 22.98 -7.40
N ALA A 265 -3.35 22.48 -6.20
CA ALA A 265 -4.30 22.46 -5.09
C ALA A 265 -4.65 23.87 -4.59
N ILE A 266 -3.69 24.80 -4.55
CA ILE A 266 -3.90 26.21 -4.20
C ILE A 266 -4.75 26.90 -5.27
N ASN A 267 -4.39 26.77 -6.56
CA ASN A 267 -5.14 27.33 -7.67
C ASN A 267 -6.58 26.80 -7.70
N ARG A 268 -6.77 25.47 -7.69
CA ARG A 268 -8.10 24.84 -7.61
C ARG A 268 -8.90 25.32 -6.39
N ARG A 269 -8.26 25.54 -5.23
CA ARG A 269 -8.94 26.02 -4.02
C ARG A 269 -9.31 27.50 -4.10
N ALA A 270 -8.49 28.31 -4.77
CA ALA A 270 -8.72 29.72 -5.04
C ALA A 270 -9.79 29.95 -6.12
N ASP A 271 -9.87 29.08 -7.13
CA ASP A 271 -10.91 29.14 -8.17
C ASP A 271 -12.26 28.60 -7.68
N ALA A 272 -12.26 27.62 -6.78
CA ALA A 272 -13.49 27.07 -6.19
C ALA A 272 -14.20 28.00 -5.18
N ARG A 273 -13.65 29.19 -4.89
CA ARG A 273 -14.27 30.19 -3.99
C ARG A 273 -14.05 31.60 -4.53
N GLU A 274 -15.16 32.30 -4.82
CA GLU A 274 -15.12 33.76 -5.02
C GLU A 274 -14.53 34.44 -3.78
N ILE A 275 -13.47 35.22 -4.00
CA ILE A 275 -12.77 35.99 -2.97
C ILE A 275 -13.35 37.41 -2.89
N ALA A 276 -13.87 37.95 -4.01
CA ALA A 276 -14.41 39.32 -4.09
C ALA A 276 -15.46 39.65 -2.99
N PRO A 277 -16.49 38.82 -2.69
CA PRO A 277 -17.44 39.12 -1.61
C PRO A 277 -16.85 39.00 -0.20
N GLY A 278 -15.69 38.35 -0.06
CA GLY A 278 -14.90 38.33 1.18
C GLY A 278 -14.09 39.61 1.34
N LEU A 279 -13.42 40.05 0.26
CA LEU A 279 -12.65 41.29 0.22
C LEU A 279 -13.53 42.53 0.39
N GLY A 280 -14.68 42.59 -0.28
CA GLY A 280 -15.61 43.71 -0.13
C GLY A 280 -16.07 43.90 1.34
N ARG A 281 -16.43 42.81 2.03
CA ARG A 281 -16.78 42.86 3.48
C ARG A 281 -15.61 43.21 4.40
N LEU A 282 -14.37 42.99 3.97
CA LEU A 282 -13.18 43.41 4.73
C LEU A 282 -12.88 44.89 4.48
N LEU A 283 -12.96 45.34 3.22
CA LEU A 283 -12.76 46.72 2.83
C LEU A 283 -13.83 47.65 3.42
N GLU A 284 -15.10 47.22 3.40
CA GLU A 284 -16.25 47.90 4.02
C GLU A 284 -15.96 48.23 5.49
N ARG A 285 -15.58 47.22 6.30
CA ARG A 285 -15.17 47.43 7.70
C ARG A 285 -13.99 48.39 7.85
N VAL A 286 -12.97 48.28 7.00
CA VAL A 286 -11.79 49.16 7.05
C VAL A 286 -12.17 50.61 6.72
N VAL A 287 -13.15 50.84 5.85
CA VAL A 287 -13.67 52.17 5.50
C VAL A 287 -14.57 52.73 6.60
N ASP A 288 -15.46 51.90 7.14
CA ASP A 288 -16.36 52.25 8.26
C ASP A 288 -15.58 52.57 9.55
N ASP A 289 -14.57 51.77 9.90
CA ASP A 289 -13.64 52.01 11.02
C ASP A 289 -12.64 53.16 10.72
N HIS A 290 -12.72 53.79 9.55
CA HIS A 290 -11.81 54.82 9.03
C HIS A 290 -10.32 54.43 9.04
N GLY A 291 -10.03 53.12 9.03
CA GLY A 291 -8.69 52.56 9.12
C GLY A 291 -7.79 52.97 7.94
N HIS A 292 -8.37 53.18 6.76
CA HIS A 292 -7.68 53.63 5.56
C HIS A 292 -7.18 55.08 5.63
N ARG A 293 -7.74 55.94 6.49
CA ARG A 293 -7.33 57.36 6.57
C ARG A 293 -5.86 57.52 6.92
N ARG A 294 -5.34 56.68 7.84
CA ARG A 294 -3.91 56.65 8.19
C ARG A 294 -2.99 56.26 7.02
N ALA A 295 -3.47 55.41 6.11
CA ALA A 295 -2.74 55.09 4.89
C ALA A 295 -2.81 56.24 3.88
N LEU A 296 -3.96 56.89 3.75
CA LEU A 296 -4.15 58.08 2.92
C LEU A 296 -3.24 59.24 3.39
N ASP A 297 -3.13 59.50 4.70
CA ASP A 297 -2.22 60.50 5.26
C ASP A 297 -0.77 60.27 4.82
N LEU A 298 -0.28 59.02 4.93
CA LEU A 298 1.08 58.65 4.50
C LEU A 298 1.27 58.84 2.99
N VAL A 299 0.26 58.54 2.17
CA VAL A 299 0.29 58.77 0.72
C VAL A 299 0.29 60.27 0.40
N CYS A 300 -0.52 61.09 1.07
CA CYS A 300 -0.57 62.53 0.87
C CYS A 300 0.75 63.22 1.25
N VAL A 301 1.35 62.84 2.39
CA VAL A 301 2.70 63.29 2.78
C VAL A 301 3.71 62.90 1.71
N ARG A 302 3.75 61.62 1.29
CA ARG A 302 4.71 61.14 0.30
C ARG A 302 4.53 61.80 -1.08
N ALA A 303 3.29 62.07 -1.50
CA ALA A 303 2.99 62.72 -2.77
C ALA A 303 3.44 64.20 -2.75
N HIS A 304 3.16 64.92 -1.67
CA HIS A 304 3.68 66.27 -1.45
C HIS A 304 5.21 66.30 -1.50
N ASP A 305 5.87 65.44 -0.73
CA ASP A 305 7.33 65.42 -0.64
C ASP A 305 7.98 64.99 -1.96
N TRP A 306 7.32 64.12 -2.73
CA TRP A 306 7.75 63.80 -4.08
C TRP A 306 7.67 65.03 -5.01
N LEU A 307 6.58 65.80 -4.97
CA LEU A 307 6.42 67.04 -5.75
C LEU A 307 7.44 68.12 -5.35
N VAL A 308 7.81 68.23 -4.08
CA VAL A 308 8.87 69.15 -3.63
C VAL A 308 10.22 68.75 -4.22
N ASN A 309 10.58 67.47 -4.10
CA ASN A 309 11.91 66.97 -4.47
C ASN A 309 12.10 66.78 -5.99
N HIS A 310 11.02 66.58 -6.76
CA HIS A 310 11.08 66.25 -8.19
C HIS A 310 10.49 67.35 -9.10
N ARG A 311 10.64 68.62 -8.71
CA ARG A 311 10.14 69.78 -9.47
C ARG A 311 10.50 69.72 -10.96
N GLU A 312 11.75 69.39 -11.30
CA GLU A 312 12.22 69.35 -12.68
C GLU A 312 11.49 68.30 -13.52
N GLN A 313 11.26 67.10 -12.97
CA GLN A 313 10.52 66.02 -13.65
C GLN A 313 9.07 66.40 -13.93
N VAL A 314 8.41 67.12 -13.00
CA VAL A 314 7.04 67.63 -13.22
C VAL A 314 7.03 68.72 -14.29
N MET A 315 8.01 69.63 -14.27
CA MET A 315 8.14 70.68 -15.30
C MET A 315 8.39 70.09 -16.70
N GLU A 316 9.24 69.07 -16.79
CA GLU A 316 9.53 68.34 -18.03
C GLU A 316 8.31 67.57 -18.55
N ALA A 317 7.59 66.86 -17.68
CA ALA A 317 6.37 66.14 -18.05
C ALA A 317 5.27 67.07 -18.60
N VAL A 318 5.09 68.26 -18.00
CA VAL A 318 4.13 69.25 -18.50
C VAL A 318 4.60 69.87 -19.82
N ALA A 319 5.89 70.16 -19.97
CA ALA A 319 6.44 70.68 -21.23
C ALA A 319 6.38 69.65 -22.38
N GLY A 320 6.60 68.36 -22.09
CA GLY A 320 6.49 67.28 -23.06
C GLY A 320 5.06 66.99 -23.53
N GLY A 321 4.05 67.38 -22.74
CA GLY A 321 2.63 67.30 -23.12
C GLY A 321 2.11 68.52 -23.89
N ALA A 322 2.91 69.57 -24.09
CA ALA A 322 2.48 70.78 -24.77
C ALA A 322 2.33 70.56 -26.30
N PRO A 323 1.28 71.08 -26.95
CA PRO A 323 1.16 71.03 -28.41
C PRO A 323 2.35 71.72 -29.09
N GLY A 324 2.93 71.10 -30.12
CA GLY A 324 4.16 71.57 -30.78
C GLY A 324 4.09 72.92 -31.52
N TRP A 325 2.94 73.62 -31.49
CA TRP A 325 2.77 74.99 -31.97
C TRP A 325 2.94 76.05 -30.86
N THR A 326 3.10 75.63 -29.61
CA THR A 326 3.19 76.52 -28.45
C THR A 326 4.63 77.03 -28.28
N PRO A 327 4.87 78.33 -28.01
CA PRO A 327 6.23 78.83 -27.77
C PRO A 327 6.77 78.37 -26.41
N ARG A 328 8.03 77.89 -26.36
CA ARG A 328 8.68 77.36 -25.14
C ARG A 328 8.60 78.25 -23.89
N PHE A 329 8.50 79.57 -24.04
CA PHE A 329 8.35 80.50 -22.91
C PHE A 329 6.95 80.44 -22.27
N VAL A 330 5.92 80.10 -23.07
CA VAL A 330 4.54 79.87 -22.63
C VAL A 330 4.48 78.54 -21.89
N ASP A 331 5.07 77.48 -22.46
CA ASP A 331 5.11 76.14 -21.85
C ASP A 331 5.77 76.18 -20.47
N HIS A 332 6.89 76.89 -20.34
CA HIS A 332 7.56 77.04 -19.05
C HIS A 332 6.71 77.81 -18.01
N ARG A 333 6.01 78.89 -18.41
CA ARG A 333 5.10 79.62 -17.51
C ARG A 333 3.87 78.80 -17.11
N ILE A 334 3.31 78.03 -18.05
CA ILE A 334 2.19 77.12 -17.77
C ILE A 334 2.68 76.01 -16.82
N GLY A 335 3.83 75.40 -17.09
CA GLY A 335 4.47 74.42 -16.21
C GLY A 335 4.70 74.95 -14.81
N GLU A 336 5.25 76.16 -14.66
CA GLU A 336 5.43 76.78 -13.34
C GLU A 336 4.11 76.99 -12.61
N ARG A 337 3.06 77.40 -13.33
CA ARG A 337 1.74 77.62 -12.74
C ARG A 337 1.09 76.30 -12.33
N VAL A 338 1.13 75.29 -13.19
CA VAL A 338 0.64 73.94 -12.93
C VAL A 338 1.39 73.29 -11.77
N TYR A 339 2.72 73.41 -11.71
CA TYR A 339 3.53 72.92 -10.59
C TYR A 339 3.13 73.58 -9.26
N LYS A 340 3.03 74.92 -9.23
CA LYS A 340 2.60 75.66 -8.04
C LYS A 340 1.18 75.28 -7.61
N GLU A 341 0.29 75.00 -8.56
CA GLU A 341 -1.09 74.58 -8.32
C GLU A 341 -1.18 73.14 -7.81
N LEU A 342 -0.41 72.20 -8.38
CA LEU A 342 -0.31 70.81 -7.92
C LEU A 342 0.31 70.71 -6.53
N LEU A 343 1.35 71.50 -6.25
CA LEU A 343 1.99 71.55 -4.93
C LEU A 343 1.04 72.15 -3.89
N ARG A 344 0.31 73.23 -4.23
CA ARG A 344 -0.75 73.79 -3.40
C ARG A 344 -1.84 72.76 -3.10
N PHE A 345 -2.38 72.12 -4.13
CA PHE A 345 -3.41 71.09 -3.97
C PHE A 345 -2.92 69.92 -3.11
N ALA A 346 -1.69 69.44 -3.31
CA ALA A 346 -1.12 68.37 -2.48
C ALA A 346 -0.93 68.78 -1.01
N ALA A 347 -0.55 70.03 -0.75
CA ALA A 347 -0.49 70.58 0.61
C ALA A 347 -1.89 70.73 1.23
N GLU A 348 -2.86 71.30 0.50
CA GLU A 348 -4.25 71.44 0.94
C GLU A 348 -4.90 70.08 1.25
N VAL A 349 -4.67 69.07 0.40
CA VAL A 349 -5.12 67.68 0.64
C VAL A 349 -4.41 67.08 1.86
N ARG A 350 -3.11 67.34 2.07
CA ARG A 350 -2.37 66.82 3.23
C ARG A 350 -2.88 67.44 4.52
N ASP A 351 -3.01 68.77 4.57
CA ASP A 351 -3.17 69.56 5.79
C ASP A 351 -4.64 69.76 6.21
N VAL A 352 -5.62 69.55 5.31
CA VAL A 352 -7.06 69.65 5.61
C VAL A 352 -7.69 68.24 5.66
N PRO A 353 -8.10 67.74 6.85
CA PRO A 353 -8.66 66.38 6.99
C PRO A 353 -9.96 66.14 6.20
N ASP A 354 -10.82 67.15 6.09
CA ASP A 354 -12.10 67.08 5.37
C ASP A 354 -12.02 67.56 3.92
N HIS A 355 -10.81 67.59 3.33
CA HIS A 355 -10.62 68.06 1.96
C HIS A 355 -11.49 67.25 0.97
N PRO A 356 -12.18 67.87 -0.01
CA PRO A 356 -13.09 67.15 -0.93
C PRO A 356 -12.46 65.95 -1.65
N ALA A 357 -11.16 65.99 -1.93
CA ALA A 357 -10.43 64.85 -2.51
C ALA A 357 -10.32 63.64 -1.55
N ARG A 358 -10.15 63.87 -0.24
CA ARG A 358 -10.15 62.79 0.78
C ARG A 358 -11.54 62.17 0.86
N VAL A 359 -12.58 63.00 0.91
CA VAL A 359 -13.99 62.55 0.90
C VAL A 359 -14.34 61.77 -0.39
N ALA A 360 -13.77 62.14 -1.53
CA ALA A 360 -13.91 61.39 -2.77
C ALA A 360 -13.24 60.01 -2.72
N VAL A 361 -12.08 59.88 -2.07
CA VAL A 361 -11.41 58.58 -1.83
C VAL A 361 -12.22 57.72 -0.85
N ASP A 362 -12.68 58.29 0.28
CA ASP A 362 -13.54 57.59 1.25
C ASP A 362 -14.80 57.04 0.56
N ARG A 363 -15.46 57.86 -0.28
CA ARG A 363 -16.63 57.44 -1.07
C ARG A 363 -16.29 56.34 -2.08
N PHE A 364 -15.23 56.52 -2.87
CA PHE A 364 -14.81 55.53 -3.87
C PHE A 364 -14.50 54.17 -3.23
N LEU A 365 -13.80 54.14 -2.10
CA LEU A 365 -13.50 52.89 -1.39
C LEU A 365 -14.78 52.23 -0.83
N GLY A 366 -15.73 53.02 -0.33
CA GLY A 366 -17.03 52.51 0.13
C GLY A 366 -17.95 52.02 -0.99
N ASP A 367 -17.96 52.70 -2.14
CA ASP A 367 -18.65 52.26 -3.36
C ASP A 367 -18.02 50.95 -3.87
N PHE A 368 -16.70 50.92 -4.05
CA PHE A 368 -15.97 49.73 -4.50
C PHE A 368 -16.11 48.53 -3.56
N ALA A 369 -16.20 48.75 -2.24
CA ALA A 369 -16.49 47.70 -1.27
C ALA A 369 -17.88 47.09 -1.43
N ARG A 370 -18.89 47.92 -1.76
CA ARG A 370 -20.25 47.48 -2.11
C ARG A 370 -20.28 46.78 -3.46
N ASP A 371 -19.61 47.29 -4.48
CA ASP A 371 -19.57 46.68 -5.81
C ASP A 371 -18.87 45.30 -5.78
N LEU A 372 -17.75 45.17 -5.05
CA LEU A 372 -17.12 43.87 -4.75
C LEU A 372 -18.05 42.86 -4.07
N ARG A 373 -19.02 43.34 -3.30
CA ARG A 373 -19.99 42.51 -2.60
C ARG A 373 -21.21 42.18 -3.45
N ASP A 374 -21.74 43.11 -4.22
CA ASP A 374 -23.11 43.05 -4.73
C ASP A 374 -23.18 43.13 -6.28
N ASP A 375 -22.16 43.67 -6.98
CA ASP A 375 -22.10 43.74 -8.45
C ASP A 375 -21.37 42.51 -9.07
N PRO A 376 -22.04 41.71 -9.93
CA PRO A 376 -21.41 40.60 -10.64
C PRO A 376 -20.24 40.99 -11.55
N GLU A 377 -20.24 42.17 -12.17
CA GLU A 377 -19.18 42.54 -13.12
C GLU A 377 -17.87 42.86 -12.41
N THR A 378 -17.93 43.64 -11.33
CA THR A 378 -16.80 43.99 -10.46
C THR A 378 -16.21 42.75 -9.80
N ARG A 379 -17.06 41.83 -9.29
CA ARG A 379 -16.60 40.50 -8.85
C ARG A 379 -15.83 39.79 -9.96
N ALA A 380 -16.40 39.66 -11.16
CA ALA A 380 -15.76 38.97 -12.29
C ALA A 380 -14.46 39.65 -12.77
N ARG A 381 -14.29 40.96 -12.56
CA ARG A 381 -13.01 41.66 -12.79
C ARG A 381 -11.96 41.28 -11.75
N VAL A 382 -12.33 41.21 -10.47
CA VAL A 382 -11.42 40.84 -9.38
C VAL A 382 -11.07 39.36 -9.38
N GLU A 383 -12.00 38.47 -9.72
CA GLU A 383 -11.70 37.04 -9.87
C GLU A 383 -10.76 36.77 -11.06
N ARG A 384 -10.87 37.53 -12.17
CA ARG A 384 -9.88 37.48 -13.25
C ARG A 384 -8.50 37.96 -12.79
N LEU A 385 -8.42 39.11 -12.13
CA LEU A 385 -7.15 39.63 -11.59
C LEU A 385 -6.52 38.64 -10.59
N LYS A 386 -7.31 37.97 -9.75
CA LYS A 386 -6.86 36.90 -8.85
C LYS A 386 -6.21 35.76 -9.65
N SER A 387 -6.90 35.21 -10.64
CA SER A 387 -6.37 34.09 -11.43
C SER A 387 -5.16 34.51 -12.29
N GLU A 388 -5.14 35.74 -12.82
CA GLU A 388 -3.97 36.32 -13.51
C GLU A 388 -2.76 36.47 -12.59
N VAL A 389 -2.94 36.92 -11.34
CA VAL A 389 -1.86 37.04 -10.35
C VAL A 389 -1.36 35.67 -9.89
N LEU A 390 -2.27 34.71 -9.64
CA LEU A 390 -1.89 33.34 -9.28
C LEU A 390 -1.17 32.60 -10.43
N ALA A 391 -1.47 32.93 -11.68
CA ALA A 391 -0.81 32.37 -12.86
C ALA A 391 0.58 32.97 -13.14
N ARG A 392 1.05 33.97 -12.36
CA ARG A 392 2.39 34.56 -12.56
C ARG A 392 3.49 33.66 -12.00
N ASP A 393 4.58 33.55 -12.75
CA ASP A 393 5.75 32.75 -12.38
C ASP A 393 6.32 33.20 -11.02
N GLU A 394 6.37 34.50 -10.70
CA GLU A 394 6.90 34.99 -9.43
C GLU A 394 6.05 34.52 -8.22
N VAL A 395 4.74 34.35 -8.41
CA VAL A 395 3.85 33.83 -7.35
C VAL A 395 4.03 32.32 -7.19
N GLN A 396 4.23 31.59 -8.29
CA GLN A 396 4.54 30.16 -8.25
C GLN A 396 5.91 29.90 -7.61
N GLU A 397 6.93 30.72 -7.87
CA GLU A 397 8.23 30.68 -7.18
C GLU A 397 8.10 30.93 -5.67
N LEU A 398 7.27 31.90 -5.25
CA LEU A 398 7.00 32.14 -3.83
C LEU A 398 6.31 30.95 -3.16
N ILE A 399 5.35 30.30 -3.83
CA ILE A 399 4.70 29.07 -3.34
C ILE A 399 5.73 27.92 -3.24
N ALA A 400 6.59 27.77 -4.24
CA ALA A 400 7.64 26.76 -4.27
C ALA A 400 8.68 26.94 -3.15
N SER A 401 9.05 28.19 -2.86
CA SER A 401 9.96 28.60 -1.77
C SER A 401 9.33 28.45 -0.38
N ALA A 402 8.04 28.76 -0.25
CA ALA A 402 7.28 28.49 0.98
C ALA A 402 7.20 26.98 1.26
N TRP A 403 6.95 26.16 0.23
CA TRP A 403 6.96 24.70 0.37
C TRP A 403 8.33 24.15 0.80
N SER A 404 9.42 24.57 0.14
CA SER A 404 10.77 24.08 0.48
C SER A 404 11.16 24.47 1.92
N SER A 405 10.80 25.67 2.35
CA SER A 405 10.97 26.14 3.73
C SER A 405 10.19 25.27 4.74
N VAL A 406 8.92 24.94 4.45
CA VAL A 406 8.10 24.06 5.28
C VAL A 406 8.66 22.64 5.33
N ARG A 407 9.09 22.07 4.19
CA ARG A 407 9.73 20.74 4.15
C ARG A 407 11.02 20.72 4.97
N ALA A 408 11.88 21.72 4.83
CA ALA A 408 13.12 21.83 5.60
C ALA A 408 12.85 21.88 7.12
N MET A 409 11.86 22.67 7.56
CA MET A 409 11.44 22.71 8.97
C MET A 409 10.93 21.35 9.47
N ILE A 410 10.11 20.64 8.70
CA ILE A 410 9.56 19.33 9.10
C ILE A 410 10.66 18.26 9.15
N VAL A 411 11.58 18.24 8.18
CA VAL A 411 12.72 17.30 8.17
C VAL A 411 13.62 17.54 9.38
N ALA A 412 14.05 18.79 9.62
CA ALA A 412 14.88 19.12 10.79
C ALA A 412 14.18 18.78 12.12
N ALA A 413 12.88 19.06 12.23
CA ALA A 413 12.07 18.74 13.41
C ALA A 413 11.81 17.24 13.61
N ALA A 414 12.01 16.40 12.60
CA ALA A 414 11.92 14.94 12.69
C ALA A 414 13.28 14.29 13.00
N GLU A 415 14.39 14.91 12.58
CA GLU A 415 15.75 14.46 12.87
C GLU A 415 16.18 14.71 14.32
N ASP A 416 15.88 15.88 14.88
CA ASP A 416 16.20 16.18 16.28
C ASP A 416 15.30 15.40 17.25
N GLU A 417 15.89 14.49 18.02
CA GLU A 417 15.21 13.69 19.04
C GLU A 417 14.59 14.52 20.18
N ARG A 418 15.11 15.73 20.41
CA ARG A 418 14.63 16.69 21.42
C ARG A 418 13.71 17.76 20.84
N SER A 419 13.40 17.68 19.56
CA SER A 419 12.48 18.59 18.86
C SER A 419 11.18 18.74 19.63
N ALA A 420 10.72 20.00 19.77
CA ALA A 420 9.43 20.31 20.37
C ALA A 420 8.28 19.56 19.67
N LEU A 421 8.42 19.24 18.38
CA LEU A 421 7.46 18.44 17.62
C LEU A 421 7.44 16.97 18.09
N ARG A 422 8.61 16.33 18.28
CA ARG A 422 8.68 14.94 18.78
C ARG A 422 8.23 14.84 20.24
N LEU A 423 8.61 15.79 21.10
CA LEU A 423 8.12 15.86 22.48
C LEU A 423 6.60 16.10 22.55
N ARG A 424 6.04 16.95 21.66
CA ARG A 424 4.60 17.15 21.55
C ARG A 424 3.88 15.92 20.99
N ALA A 425 4.43 15.24 19.99
CA ALA A 425 3.91 13.98 19.46
C ALA A 425 3.87 12.89 20.54
N ARG A 426 4.99 12.65 21.24
CA ARG A 426 5.09 11.71 22.36
C ARG A 426 4.06 12.00 23.46
N SER A 427 3.98 13.25 23.92
CA SER A 427 3.00 13.64 24.96
C SER A 427 1.55 13.48 24.48
N SER A 428 1.28 13.73 23.19
CA SER A 428 -0.03 13.51 22.58
C SER A 428 -0.38 12.02 22.51
N LEU A 429 0.57 11.16 22.09
CA LEU A 429 0.41 9.70 22.07
C LEU A 429 0.17 9.12 23.46
N LEU A 430 0.92 9.56 24.48
CA LEU A 430 0.69 9.17 25.87
C LEU A 430 -0.68 9.64 26.38
N SER A 431 -1.10 10.85 26.04
CA SER A 431 -2.44 11.35 26.40
C SER A 431 -3.56 10.58 25.70
N LEU A 432 -3.33 10.15 24.45
CA LEU A 432 -4.25 9.35 23.67
C LEU A 432 -4.34 7.92 24.21
N GLY A 433 -3.21 7.27 24.51
CA GLY A 433 -3.14 5.95 25.12
C GLY A 433 -3.89 5.91 26.45
N ARG A 434 -3.62 6.85 27.36
CA ARG A 434 -4.35 6.96 28.65
C ARG A 434 -5.85 7.17 28.47
N ARG A 435 -6.26 8.03 27.53
CA ARG A 435 -7.70 8.25 27.22
C ARG A 435 -8.34 6.99 26.63
N LEU A 436 -7.67 6.34 25.69
CA LEU A 436 -8.14 5.11 25.06
C LEU A 436 -8.17 3.93 26.04
N ALA A 437 -7.27 3.88 27.03
CA ALA A 437 -7.29 2.88 28.09
C ALA A 437 -8.44 3.09 29.10
N ALA A 438 -8.84 4.35 29.35
CA ALA A 438 -9.85 4.70 30.36
C ALA A 438 -11.28 4.86 29.80
N ASP A 439 -11.46 5.25 28.54
CA ASP A 439 -12.77 5.52 27.93
C ASP A 439 -13.22 4.36 27.02
N GLY A 440 -14.14 3.53 27.53
CA GLY A 440 -14.74 2.43 26.78
C GLY A 440 -15.46 2.86 25.49
N ARG A 441 -15.93 4.10 25.37
CA ARG A 441 -16.54 4.62 24.13
C ARG A 441 -15.48 4.84 23.05
N LEU A 442 -14.28 5.31 23.43
CA LEU A 442 -13.14 5.40 22.52
C LEU A 442 -12.64 4.01 22.12
N GLN A 443 -12.63 3.04 23.04
CA GLN A 443 -12.27 1.65 22.75
C GLN A 443 -13.20 1.04 21.71
N HIS A 444 -14.51 1.06 21.95
CA HIS A 444 -15.49 0.54 20.99
C HIS A 444 -15.38 1.21 19.62
N LYS A 445 -15.16 2.53 19.56
CA LYS A 445 -14.98 3.23 18.28
C LYS A 445 -13.71 2.79 17.53
N VAL A 446 -12.64 2.45 18.25
CA VAL A 446 -11.42 1.89 17.64
C VAL A 446 -11.65 0.44 17.21
N ASP A 447 -12.31 -0.36 18.03
CA ASP A 447 -12.67 -1.75 17.70
C ASP A 447 -13.56 -1.81 16.46
N ASP A 448 -14.64 -1.02 16.39
CA ASP A 448 -15.53 -0.91 15.22
C ASP A 448 -14.77 -0.49 13.94
N TRP A 449 -13.79 0.42 14.08
CA TRP A 449 -12.98 0.88 12.93
C TRP A 449 -11.99 -0.19 12.46
N VAL A 450 -11.30 -0.87 13.38
CA VAL A 450 -10.39 -1.98 13.06
C VAL A 450 -11.17 -3.17 12.47
N GLU A 451 -12.34 -3.46 13.03
CA GLU A 451 -13.29 -4.45 12.53
C GLU A 451 -13.74 -4.12 11.11
N GLY A 452 -14.17 -2.88 10.85
CA GLY A 452 -14.55 -2.43 9.51
C GLY A 452 -13.40 -2.46 8.50
N ALA A 453 -12.18 -2.09 8.92
CA ALA A 453 -10.99 -2.15 8.07
C ALA A 453 -10.59 -3.59 7.73
N ALA A 454 -10.58 -4.49 8.72
CA ALA A 454 -10.28 -5.91 8.51
C ALA A 454 -11.36 -6.60 7.67
N SER A 455 -12.64 -6.30 7.95
CA SER A 455 -13.80 -6.71 7.15
C SER A 455 -13.64 -6.31 5.68
N TYR A 456 -13.27 -5.06 5.42
CA TYR A 456 -13.02 -4.56 4.06
C TYR A 456 -11.84 -5.27 3.39
N VAL A 457 -10.70 -5.45 4.08
CA VAL A 457 -9.53 -6.16 3.52
C VAL A 457 -9.88 -7.60 3.19
N VAL A 458 -10.61 -8.29 4.06
CA VAL A 458 -11.00 -9.69 3.87
C VAL A 458 -12.01 -9.81 2.73
N THR A 459 -13.09 -9.04 2.73
CA THR A 459 -14.11 -9.08 1.66
C THR A 459 -13.57 -8.64 0.29
N THR A 460 -12.60 -7.73 0.24
CA THR A 460 -12.00 -7.24 -1.01
C THR A 460 -10.90 -8.18 -1.52
N TYR A 461 -10.03 -8.69 -0.65
CA TYR A 461 -8.80 -9.40 -1.02
C TYR A 461 -8.77 -10.89 -0.66
N ARG A 462 -9.90 -11.49 -0.24
CA ARG A 462 -9.97 -12.94 0.06
C ARG A 462 -9.49 -13.78 -1.12
N HIS A 463 -9.86 -13.42 -2.35
CA HIS A 463 -9.46 -14.18 -3.55
C HIS A 463 -7.94 -14.16 -3.74
N GLU A 464 -7.29 -13.01 -3.58
CA GLU A 464 -5.84 -12.86 -3.70
C GLU A 464 -5.11 -13.68 -2.63
N ILE A 465 -5.63 -13.72 -1.40
CA ILE A 465 -5.06 -14.52 -0.31
C ILE A 465 -5.22 -16.03 -0.58
N THR A 466 -6.37 -16.49 -1.08
CA THR A 466 -6.57 -17.91 -1.43
C THR A 466 -5.82 -18.31 -2.72
N SER A 467 -5.66 -17.39 -3.68
CA SER A 467 -4.82 -17.58 -4.87
C SER A 467 -3.36 -17.76 -4.49
N LEU A 468 -2.82 -16.94 -3.58
CA LEU A 468 -1.45 -17.08 -3.07
C LEU A 468 -1.18 -18.47 -2.48
N ILE A 469 -2.12 -19.04 -1.70
CA ILE A 469 -2.01 -20.40 -1.16
C ILE A 469 -1.99 -21.42 -2.31
N THR A 470 -2.92 -21.29 -3.25
CA THR A 470 -3.10 -22.22 -4.37
C THR A 470 -1.88 -22.23 -5.30
N GLU A 471 -1.38 -21.05 -5.68
CA GLU A 471 -0.18 -20.84 -6.49
C GLU A 471 1.09 -21.36 -5.78
N THR A 472 1.21 -21.11 -4.48
CA THR A 472 2.32 -21.62 -3.67
C THR A 472 2.35 -23.15 -3.67
N VAL A 473 1.21 -23.82 -3.45
CA VAL A 473 1.12 -25.29 -3.48
C VAL A 473 1.33 -25.84 -4.90
N ALA A 474 0.83 -25.16 -5.93
CA ALA A 474 1.06 -25.52 -7.33
C ALA A 474 2.56 -25.50 -7.69
N GLY A 475 3.31 -24.52 -7.19
CA GLY A 475 4.75 -24.40 -7.39
C GLY A 475 5.63 -25.43 -6.68
N TRP A 476 5.11 -26.23 -5.74
CA TRP A 476 5.89 -27.26 -5.04
C TRP A 476 6.15 -28.51 -5.88
N ASP A 477 7.31 -29.15 -5.70
CA ASP A 477 7.58 -30.47 -6.29
C ASP A 477 6.64 -31.55 -5.70
N ALA A 478 6.03 -32.34 -6.58
CA ALA A 478 5.05 -33.34 -6.19
C ALA A 478 5.67 -34.51 -5.42
N ASP A 479 6.90 -34.91 -5.73
CA ASP A 479 7.59 -36.00 -5.03
C ASP A 479 8.07 -35.56 -3.64
N GLN A 480 8.61 -34.34 -3.49
CA GLN A 480 8.95 -33.76 -2.19
C GLN A 480 7.70 -33.59 -1.32
N THR A 481 6.61 -33.06 -1.87
CA THR A 481 5.34 -32.88 -1.15
C THR A 481 4.79 -34.22 -0.66
N ALA A 482 4.72 -35.24 -1.53
CA ALA A 482 4.28 -36.58 -1.15
C ALA A 482 5.18 -37.20 -0.05
N ARG A 483 6.50 -37.02 -0.11
CA ARG A 483 7.45 -37.48 0.93
C ARG A 483 7.30 -36.73 2.25
N LYS A 484 7.04 -35.41 2.25
CA LYS A 484 6.77 -34.63 3.48
C LYS A 484 5.45 -35.08 4.13
N ILE A 485 4.41 -35.31 3.35
CA ILE A 485 3.14 -35.86 3.87
C ILE A 485 3.35 -37.29 4.39
N GLU A 486 4.04 -38.16 3.64
CA GLU A 486 4.39 -39.53 4.07
C GLU A 486 5.18 -39.53 5.39
N ALA A 487 6.07 -38.56 5.62
CA ALA A 487 6.79 -38.42 6.90
C ALA A 487 5.86 -38.08 8.08
N ASN A 488 4.83 -37.24 7.86
CA ASN A 488 3.91 -36.80 8.91
C ASN A 488 2.85 -37.85 9.28
N ILE A 489 2.25 -38.53 8.31
CA ILE A 489 1.15 -39.50 8.55
C ILE A 489 1.54 -40.97 8.36
N GLY A 490 2.72 -41.25 7.81
CA GLY A 490 3.11 -42.60 7.39
C GLY A 490 3.26 -43.61 8.52
N ARG A 491 3.56 -43.17 9.75
CA ARG A 491 3.63 -44.04 10.94
C ARG A 491 2.25 -44.57 11.29
N ASP A 492 1.27 -43.68 11.34
CA ASP A 492 -0.09 -44.00 11.76
C ASP A 492 -0.80 -44.84 10.68
N LEU A 493 -0.50 -44.61 9.40
CA LEU A 493 -0.92 -45.48 8.30
C LEU A 493 -0.35 -46.91 8.36
N GLN A 494 0.80 -47.16 9.00
CA GLN A 494 1.28 -48.54 9.17
C GLN A 494 0.50 -49.32 10.23
N PHE A 495 -0.12 -48.65 11.22
CA PHE A 495 -1.00 -49.34 12.16
C PHE A 495 -2.22 -49.94 11.48
N ILE A 496 -2.75 -49.31 10.42
CA ILE A 496 -3.82 -49.89 9.60
C ILE A 496 -3.37 -51.26 9.07
N ARG A 497 -2.17 -51.36 8.50
CA ARG A 497 -1.62 -52.62 7.96
C ARG A 497 -1.38 -53.71 9.02
N ILE A 498 -0.91 -53.33 10.22
CA ILE A 498 -0.76 -54.26 11.34
C ILE A 498 -2.15 -54.76 11.79
N ASN A 499 -3.11 -53.85 11.93
CA ASN A 499 -4.49 -54.18 12.28
C ASN A 499 -5.17 -55.04 11.19
N GLY A 500 -4.92 -54.78 9.90
CA GLY A 500 -5.40 -55.59 8.78
C GLY A 500 -4.83 -57.01 8.79
N THR A 501 -3.61 -57.20 9.32
CA THR A 501 -3.06 -58.54 9.57
C THR A 501 -3.87 -59.28 10.64
N VAL A 502 -4.18 -58.61 11.76
CA VAL A 502 -4.91 -59.19 12.90
C VAL A 502 -6.39 -59.43 12.58
N VAL A 503 -7.07 -58.43 12.01
CA VAL A 503 -8.49 -58.50 11.63
C VAL A 503 -8.67 -59.49 10.48
N GLY A 504 -7.77 -59.50 9.50
CA GLY A 504 -7.75 -60.52 8.45
C GLY A 504 -7.64 -61.93 9.04
N ALA A 505 -6.76 -62.14 10.03
CA ALA A 505 -6.61 -63.44 10.67
C ALA A 505 -7.84 -63.88 11.48
N LEU A 506 -8.46 -62.95 12.23
CA LEU A 506 -9.72 -63.23 12.94
C LEU A 506 -10.87 -63.52 11.98
N ALA A 507 -10.95 -62.81 10.85
CA ALA A 507 -11.94 -63.06 9.81
C ALA A 507 -11.72 -64.42 9.13
N GLY A 508 -10.49 -64.77 8.77
CA GLY A 508 -10.15 -66.08 8.22
C GLY A 508 -10.48 -67.22 9.17
N LEU A 509 -10.17 -67.07 10.46
CA LEU A 509 -10.52 -68.03 11.49
C LEU A 509 -12.05 -68.20 11.60
N ALA A 510 -12.80 -67.10 11.65
CA ALA A 510 -14.26 -67.12 11.74
C ALA A 510 -14.91 -67.76 10.50
N ILE A 511 -14.43 -67.41 9.31
CA ILE A 511 -14.88 -68.00 8.03
C ILE A 511 -14.56 -69.50 8.00
N HIS A 512 -13.34 -69.93 8.34
CA HIS A 512 -12.98 -71.34 8.37
C HIS A 512 -13.83 -72.13 9.38
N THR A 513 -14.09 -71.55 10.55
CA THR A 513 -14.98 -72.15 11.56
C THR A 513 -16.40 -72.31 11.02
N ALA A 514 -16.95 -71.28 10.39
CA ALA A 514 -18.28 -71.34 9.78
C ALA A 514 -18.34 -72.38 8.65
N THR A 515 -17.33 -72.42 7.77
CA THR A 515 -17.24 -73.42 6.68
C THR A 515 -17.13 -74.84 7.21
N ARG A 516 -16.37 -75.09 8.28
CA ARG A 516 -16.28 -76.42 8.93
C ARG A 516 -17.59 -76.83 9.61
N VAL A 517 -18.31 -75.90 10.23
CA VAL A 517 -19.58 -76.18 10.93
C VAL A 517 -20.76 -76.35 9.97
N LEU A 518 -20.78 -75.61 8.86
CA LEU A 518 -21.87 -75.63 7.87
C LEU A 518 -21.63 -76.58 6.68
N GLY A 519 -20.37 -76.91 6.38
CA GLY A 519 -19.97 -77.61 5.15
C GLY A 519 -19.91 -79.13 5.25
N GLY A 520 -19.62 -79.69 6.44
CA GLY A 520 -19.41 -81.13 6.67
C GLY A 520 -18.02 -81.61 6.30
#